data_AF-W2CCC3-F1
#
_entry.id   AF-W2CCC3-F1
#
_cell.length_a   1.000
_cell.length_b   1.000
_cell.length_c   1.000
_cell.angle_alpha   90.00
_cell.angle_beta   90.00
_cell.angle_gamma   90.00
#
_symmetry.space_group_name_H-M   'P 1'
#
loop_
_entity.id
_entity.type
_entity.pdbx_description
1 polymer ?
#
loop_
_entity_poly.entity_id
_entity_poly.type
_entity_poly.pdbx_seq_one_letter_code
_entity_poly.pdbx_strand_id
1 'polypeptide(L)'
;MLAIACVCALFVLLAMMLDLASGVHKAKQAGRFCTSYGLSRTVGKFMVYEGGVIIAAMIDLMIHYSHLLLLMRLHPIVGFPVVTCLMSIFLCVIEYMSIRERAEDKERKNMNRAIQTLVEAIGKDNLRAILRDKADDTINNR
;
A
#
# COMPACT_ATOMS: atom_id res chain seq x y z
N MET A 1 -21.68 8.85 15.08
CA MET A 1 -21.92 8.71 13.62
C MET A 1 -20.98 9.59 12.79
N LEU A 2 -21.33 10.87 12.53
CA LEU A 2 -20.58 11.73 11.60
C LEU A 2 -19.13 11.99 12.01
N ALA A 3 -18.86 12.30 13.28
CA ALA A 3 -17.50 12.54 13.75
C ALA A 3 -16.57 11.33 13.50
N ILE A 4 -17.07 10.11 13.72
CA ILE A 4 -16.32 8.87 13.47
C ILE A 4 -16.07 8.70 11.97
N ALA A 5 -17.09 8.93 11.14
CA ALA A 5 -16.94 8.88 9.67
C ALA A 5 -15.91 9.91 9.17
N CYS A 6 -15.87 11.12 9.73
CA CYS A 6 -14.84 12.12 9.43
C CYS A 6 -13.44 11.65 9.82
N VAL A 7 -13.29 11.04 11.01
CA VAL A 7 -12.01 10.47 11.44
C VAL A 7 -11.56 9.34 10.51
N CYS A 8 -12.49 8.48 10.07
CA CYS A 8 -12.21 7.43 9.09
C CYS A 8 -11.71 8.00 7.75
N ALA A 9 -12.37 9.04 7.22
CA ALA A 9 -11.92 9.74 6.03
C ALA A 9 -10.51 10.33 6.20
N LEU A 10 -10.24 10.97 7.34
CA LEU A 10 -8.90 11.50 7.65
C LEU A 10 -7.83 10.40 7.68
N PHE A 11 -8.13 9.22 8.20
CA PHE A 11 -7.18 8.10 8.18
C PHE A 11 -6.89 7.60 6.77
N VAL A 12 -7.90 7.48 5.91
CA VAL A 12 -7.73 7.09 4.50
C VAL A 12 -6.87 8.14 3.78
N LEU A 13 -7.16 9.43 3.99
CA LEU A 13 -6.38 10.53 3.45
C LEU A 13 -4.92 10.48 3.91
N LEU A 14 -4.67 10.23 5.19
CA LEU A 14 -3.32 10.06 5.73
C LEU A 14 -2.59 8.87 5.11
N ALA A 15 -3.24 7.72 4.98
CA ALA A 15 -2.66 6.54 4.33
C ALA A 15 -2.27 6.83 2.88
N MET A 16 -3.12 7.56 2.14
CA MET A 16 -2.82 8.00 0.79
C MET A 16 -1.65 8.99 0.73
N MET A 17 -1.57 9.93 1.67
CA MET A 17 -0.43 10.86 1.75
C MET A 17 0.88 10.12 2.00
N LEU A 18 0.86 9.05 2.81
CA LEU A 18 2.03 8.21 3.05
C LEU A 18 2.44 7.41 1.81
N ASP A 19 1.50 6.83 1.05
CA ASP A 19 1.81 6.17 -0.25
C ASP A 19 2.43 7.15 -1.25
N LEU A 20 1.87 8.37 -1.33
CA LEU A 20 2.40 9.43 -2.20
C LEU A 20 3.80 9.86 -1.76
N ALA A 21 4.01 10.14 -0.48
CA ALA A 21 5.30 10.55 0.05
C ALA A 21 6.39 9.48 -0.20
N SER A 22 6.05 8.20 0.00
CA SER A 22 6.92 7.07 -0.31
C SER A 22 7.26 7.01 -1.81
N GLY A 23 6.26 7.20 -2.68
CA GLY A 23 6.44 7.26 -4.13
C GLY A 23 7.34 8.41 -4.58
N VAL A 24 7.11 9.62 -4.06
CA VAL A 24 7.87 10.84 -4.39
C VAL A 24 9.31 10.74 -3.89
N HIS A 25 9.51 10.27 -2.65
CA HIS A 25 10.84 10.09 -2.10
C HIS A 25 11.67 9.11 -2.94
N LYS A 26 11.05 8.01 -3.39
CA LYS A 26 11.70 7.03 -4.28
C LYS A 26 12.01 7.60 -5.67
N ALA A 27 11.11 8.39 -6.25
CA ALA A 27 11.35 9.05 -7.54
C ALA A 27 12.55 10.02 -7.47
N LYS A 28 12.64 10.79 -6.37
CA LYS A 28 13.76 11.70 -6.10
C LYS A 28 15.10 10.95 -5.96
N GLN A 29 15.13 9.82 -5.24
CA GLN A 29 16.34 8.97 -5.13
C GLN A 29 16.79 8.38 -6.47
N ALA A 30 15.85 8.13 -7.38
CA ALA A 30 16.12 7.58 -8.71
C ALA A 30 16.53 8.65 -9.74
N GLY A 31 16.62 9.93 -9.36
CA GLY A 31 16.95 11.03 -10.27
C GLY A 31 15.89 11.29 -11.36
N ARG A 32 14.67 10.75 -11.20
CA ARG A 32 13.57 10.96 -12.14
C ARG A 32 12.72 12.14 -11.66
N PHE A 33 12.42 13.07 -12.56
CA PHE A 33 11.44 14.13 -12.27
C PHE A 33 10.09 13.49 -11.95
N CYS A 34 9.45 13.93 -10.86
CA CYS A 34 8.04 13.64 -10.60
C CYS A 34 7.24 14.19 -11.77
N THR A 35 6.80 13.32 -12.68
CA THR A 35 6.00 13.73 -13.82
C THR A 35 4.59 14.05 -13.35
N SER A 36 3.96 15.05 -14.00
CA SER A 36 2.54 15.39 -13.79
C SER A 36 1.63 14.15 -13.79
N TYR A 37 1.96 13.15 -14.63
CA TYR A 37 1.24 11.88 -14.73
C TYR A 37 1.18 11.09 -13.41
N GLY A 38 2.28 11.04 -12.64
CA GLY A 38 2.30 10.32 -11.35
C GLY A 38 1.42 10.99 -10.28
N LEU A 39 1.38 12.33 -10.30
CA LEU A 39 0.54 13.10 -9.39
C LEU A 39 -0.95 13.00 -9.80
N SER A 40 -1.26 13.08 -11.10
CA SER A 40 -2.62 12.88 -11.62
C SER A 40 -3.19 11.49 -11.28
N ARG A 41 -2.36 10.45 -11.28
CA ARG A 41 -2.77 9.11 -10.82
C ARG A 41 -3.18 9.12 -9.35
N THR A 42 -2.48 9.90 -8.52
CA THR A 42 -2.79 10.02 -7.09
C THR A 42 -4.07 10.83 -6.86
N VAL A 43 -4.31 11.87 -7.65
CA VAL A 43 -5.60 12.59 -7.65
C VAL A 43 -6.74 11.67 -8.07
N GLY A 44 -6.52 10.79 -9.06
CA GLY A 44 -7.49 9.76 -9.44
C GLY A 44 -7.82 8.81 -8.29
N LYS A 45 -6.79 8.29 -7.59
CA LYS A 45 -6.99 7.50 -6.37
C LYS A 45 -7.79 8.28 -5.32
N PHE A 46 -7.48 9.58 -5.14
CA PHE A 46 -8.11 10.41 -4.11
C PHE A 46 -9.61 10.53 -4.35
N MET A 47 -10.01 10.84 -5.59
CA MET A 47 -11.42 10.92 -5.95
C MET A 47 -12.16 9.59 -5.73
N VAL A 48 -11.53 8.46 -6.05
CA VAL A 48 -12.16 7.14 -5.87
C VAL A 48 -12.26 6.78 -4.39
N TYR A 49 -11.22 7.06 -3.61
CA TYR A 49 -11.12 6.59 -2.22
C TYR A 49 -11.95 7.46 -1.29
N GLU A 50 -11.79 8.78 -1.36
CA GLU A 50 -12.63 9.71 -0.58
C GLU A 50 -14.07 9.68 -1.06
N GLY A 51 -14.30 9.57 -2.38
CA GLY A 51 -15.64 9.37 -2.92
C GLY A 51 -16.30 8.10 -2.37
N GLY A 52 -15.56 7.00 -2.28
CA GLY A 52 -16.02 5.74 -1.70
C GLY A 52 -16.36 5.86 -0.20
N VAL A 53 -15.53 6.57 0.57
CA VAL A 53 -15.78 6.82 2.00
C VAL A 53 -17.01 7.70 2.20
N ILE A 54 -17.21 8.73 1.38
CA ILE A 54 -18.39 9.60 1.43
C ILE A 54 -19.66 8.79 1.13
N ILE A 55 -19.65 7.96 0.07
CA ILE A 55 -20.79 7.10 -0.26
C ILE A 55 -21.08 6.12 0.88
N ALA A 56 -20.05 5.51 1.47
CA ALA A 56 -20.20 4.63 2.64
C ALA A 56 -20.81 5.36 3.84
N ALA A 57 -20.40 6.61 4.09
CA ALA A 57 -20.98 7.45 5.14
C ALA A 57 -22.45 7.78 4.88
N MET A 58 -22.84 8.03 3.62
CA MET A 58 -24.23 8.22 3.25
C MET A 58 -25.07 6.96 3.49
N ILE A 59 -24.54 5.77 3.20
CA ILE A 59 -25.21 4.49 3.49
C ILE A 59 -25.42 4.33 5.00
N ASP A 60 -24.40 4.58 5.82
CA ASP A 60 -24.52 4.50 7.28
C ASP A 60 -25.56 5.50 7.83
N LEU A 61 -25.63 6.71 7.26
CA LEU A 61 -26.67 7.69 7.61
C LEU A 61 -28.06 7.17 7.27
N MET A 62 -28.25 6.58 6.08
CA MET A 62 -29.53 6.00 5.69
C MET A 62 -29.93 4.85 6.63
N ILE A 63 -28.99 3.97 7.00
CA ILE A 63 -29.22 2.87 7.96
C ILE A 63 -29.61 3.42 9.33
N HIS A 64 -28.97 4.51 9.77
CA HIS A 64 -29.27 5.15 11.04
C HIS A 64 -30.67 5.78 11.06
N TYR A 65 -31.01 6.59 10.04
CA TYR A 65 -32.31 7.27 9.95
C TYR A 65 -33.48 6.32 9.70
N SER A 66 -33.26 5.21 8.99
CA SER A 66 -34.29 4.19 8.77
C SER A 66 -34.57 3.33 10.02
N HIS A 67 -33.86 3.56 11.13
CA HIS A 67 -33.93 2.75 12.35
C HIS A 67 -33.73 1.24 12.08
N LEU A 68 -33.08 0.89 10.98
CA LEU A 68 -32.95 -0.49 10.51
C LEU A 68 -32.23 -1.38 11.54
N LEU A 69 -31.19 -0.84 12.18
CA LEU A 69 -30.44 -1.51 13.24
C LEU A 69 -31.28 -1.71 14.52
N LEU A 70 -32.24 -0.82 14.77
CA LEU A 70 -33.16 -0.88 15.90
C LEU A 70 -34.23 -1.97 15.63
N LEU A 71 -34.71 -2.06 14.39
CA LEU A 71 -35.62 -3.10 13.92
C LEU A 71 -34.98 -4.50 13.99
N MET A 72 -33.67 -4.59 13.70
CA MET A 72 -32.88 -5.82 13.79
C MET A 72 -32.45 -6.19 15.22
N ARG A 73 -32.99 -5.52 16.26
CA ARG A 73 -32.63 -5.71 17.68
C ARG A 73 -31.14 -5.51 18.00
N LEU A 74 -30.40 -4.80 17.14
CA LEU A 74 -28.97 -4.58 17.25
C LEU A 74 -28.65 -3.26 17.96
N HIS A 75 -29.20 -3.10 19.17
CA HIS A 75 -29.07 -1.90 20.00
C HIS A 75 -27.63 -1.38 20.22
N PRO A 76 -26.59 -2.23 20.45
CA PRO A 76 -25.26 -1.73 20.74
C PRO A 76 -24.52 -1.11 19.55
N ILE A 77 -25.00 -1.32 18.32
CA ILE A 77 -24.36 -0.83 17.08
C ILE A 77 -25.09 0.40 16.51
N VAL A 78 -26.26 0.74 17.06
CA VAL A 78 -26.99 1.96 16.70
C VAL A 78 -26.12 3.17 17.01
N GLY A 79 -25.76 3.95 15.98
CA GLY A 79 -24.92 5.13 16.16
C GLY A 79 -23.45 4.97 15.73
N PHE A 80 -23.05 3.78 15.26
CA PHE A 80 -21.70 3.47 14.77
C PHE A 80 -21.64 3.24 13.24
N PRO A 81 -20.75 3.93 12.48
CA PRO A 81 -20.77 3.92 11.01
C PRO A 81 -20.03 2.68 10.49
N VAL A 82 -20.69 1.53 10.54
CA VAL A 82 -20.09 0.23 10.26
C VAL A 82 -19.56 0.16 8.84
N VAL A 83 -20.34 0.62 7.85
CA VAL A 83 -19.97 0.50 6.43
C VAL A 83 -18.78 1.40 6.13
N THR A 84 -18.77 2.63 6.66
CA THR A 84 -17.66 3.58 6.53
C THR A 84 -16.39 3.03 7.15
N CYS A 85 -16.48 2.43 8.35
CA CYS A 85 -15.32 1.84 9.01
C CYS A 85 -14.74 0.67 8.21
N LEU A 86 -15.59 -0.24 7.73
CA LEU A 86 -15.16 -1.37 6.90
C LEU A 86 -14.51 -0.90 5.59
N MET A 87 -15.12 0.05 4.90
CA MET A 87 -14.56 0.65 3.68
C MET A 87 -13.20 1.30 3.94
N SER A 88 -13.09 2.05 5.03
CA SER A 88 -11.84 2.76 5.36
C SER A 88 -10.71 1.80 5.72
N ILE A 89 -10.99 0.75 6.50
CA ILE A 89 -10.01 -0.31 6.81
C ILE A 89 -9.54 -0.98 5.52
N PHE A 90 -10.46 -1.34 4.63
CA PHE A 90 -10.14 -1.98 3.35
C PHE A 90 -9.21 -1.11 2.49
N LEU A 91 -9.51 0.19 2.35
CA LEU A 91 -8.67 1.13 1.61
C LEU A 91 -7.28 1.29 2.25
N CYS A 92 -7.21 1.38 3.58
CA CYS A 92 -5.93 1.43 4.30
C CYS A 92 -5.06 0.18 4.04
N VAL A 93 -5.67 -1.01 4.00
CA VAL A 93 -4.95 -2.27 3.71
C VAL A 93 -4.40 -2.27 2.28
N ILE A 94 -5.17 -1.80 1.29
CA ILE A 94 -4.71 -1.71 -0.10
C ILE A 94 -3.49 -0.78 -0.21
N GLU A 95 -3.54 0.40 0.40
CA GLU A 95 -2.41 1.33 0.34
C GLU A 95 -1.19 0.78 1.08
N TYR A 96 -1.38 0.10 2.21
CA TYR A 96 -0.30 -0.59 2.92
C TYR A 96 0.38 -1.66 2.03
N MET A 97 -0.40 -2.49 1.34
CA MET A 97 0.13 -3.47 0.40
C MET A 97 0.89 -2.79 -0.76
N SER A 98 0.39 -1.66 -1.27
CA SER A 98 1.06 -0.90 -2.34
C SER A 98 2.45 -0.39 -1.90
N ILE A 99 2.57 0.07 -0.66
CA ILE A 99 3.86 0.52 -0.09
C ILE A 99 4.83 -0.67 0.03
N ARG A 100 4.35 -1.83 0.50
CA ARG A 100 5.18 -3.04 0.63
C ARG A 100 5.72 -3.51 -0.70
N GLU A 101 4.87 -3.60 -1.72
CA GLU A 101 5.29 -4.00 -3.08
C GLU A 101 6.39 -3.06 -3.60
N ARG A 102 6.24 -1.75 -3.38
CA ARG A 102 7.28 -0.78 -3.74
C ARG A 102 8.57 -0.94 -2.94
N ALA A 103 8.52 -1.41 -1.69
CA ALA A 103 9.72 -1.68 -0.89
C ALA A 103 10.47 -2.91 -1.43
N GLU A 104 9.76 -4.00 -1.69
CA GLU A 104 10.34 -5.24 -2.24
C GLU A 104 10.99 -5.01 -3.62
N ASP A 105 10.37 -4.20 -4.47
CA ASP A 105 10.95 -3.75 -5.75
C ASP A 105 12.28 -3.01 -5.59
N LYS A 106 12.45 -2.27 -4.48
CA LYS A 106 13.68 -1.53 -4.20
C LYS A 106 14.80 -2.50 -3.80
N GLU A 107 14.49 -3.47 -2.94
CA GLU A 107 15.45 -4.50 -2.52
C GLU A 107 15.94 -5.33 -3.70
N ARG A 108 15.03 -5.79 -4.57
CA ARG A 108 15.39 -6.54 -5.79
C ARG A 108 16.34 -5.75 -6.70
N LYS A 109 16.10 -4.45 -6.89
CA LYS A 109 16.98 -3.59 -7.71
C LYS A 109 18.35 -3.42 -7.08
N ASN A 110 18.43 -3.24 -5.76
CA ASN A 110 19.70 -3.12 -5.04
C ASN A 110 20.50 -4.42 -5.11
N MET A 111 19.84 -5.57 -4.94
CA MET A 111 20.45 -6.88 -5.06
C MET A 111 21.00 -7.14 -6.47
N ASN A 112 20.23 -6.81 -7.52
CA ASN A 112 20.70 -6.95 -8.90
C ASN A 112 21.95 -6.10 -9.19
N ARG A 113 22.01 -4.87 -8.64
CA ARG A 113 23.20 -4.01 -8.76
C ARG A 113 24.40 -4.62 -8.04
N ALA A 114 24.22 -5.11 -6.81
CA ALA A 114 25.27 -5.76 -6.05
C ALA A 114 25.85 -6.97 -6.81
N ILE A 115 24.98 -7.80 -7.40
CA ILE A 115 25.37 -8.92 -8.26
C ILE A 115 26.17 -8.44 -9.46
N GLN A 116 25.73 -7.39 -10.17
CA GLN A 116 26.47 -6.83 -11.31
C GLN A 116 27.88 -6.36 -10.92
N THR A 117 28.01 -5.60 -9.82
CA THR A 117 29.33 -5.16 -9.33
C THR A 117 30.23 -6.33 -8.93
N LEU A 118 29.68 -7.41 -8.36
CA LEU A 118 30.46 -8.62 -8.05
C LEU A 118 30.92 -9.34 -9.33
N VAL A 119 30.06 -9.43 -10.35
CA VAL A 119 30.42 -10.00 -11.66
C VAL A 119 31.54 -9.20 -12.32
N GLU A 120 31.48 -7.87 -12.25
CA GLU A 120 32.49 -6.99 -12.82
C GLU A 120 33.82 -7.07 -12.06
N ALA A 121 33.80 -7.12 -10.72
CA ALA A 121 35.00 -7.13 -9.90
C ALA A 121 35.75 -8.49 -9.92
N ILE A 122 35.01 -9.60 -9.95
CA ILE A 122 35.58 -10.95 -9.87
C ILE A 122 35.92 -11.51 -11.25
N GLY A 123 35.27 -10.99 -12.31
CA GLY A 123 35.33 -11.54 -13.66
C GLY A 123 34.41 -12.74 -13.82
N LYS A 124 33.79 -12.86 -15.00
CA LYS A 124 32.78 -13.90 -15.31
C LYS A 124 33.25 -15.33 -15.03
N ASP A 125 34.54 -15.58 -15.20
CA ASP A 125 35.11 -16.93 -15.12
C ASP A 125 35.35 -17.38 -13.68
N ASN A 126 35.86 -16.49 -12.83
CA ASN A 126 36.06 -16.77 -11.40
C ASN A 126 34.74 -16.83 -10.64
N LEU A 127 33.74 -16.01 -11.01
CA LEU A 127 32.43 -16.06 -10.38
C LEU A 127 31.68 -17.37 -10.68
N ARG A 128 31.83 -17.89 -11.92
CA ARG A 128 31.27 -19.20 -12.29
C ARG A 128 31.92 -20.34 -11.52
N ALA A 129 33.22 -20.24 -11.21
CA ALA A 129 33.92 -21.20 -10.38
C ALA A 129 33.39 -21.18 -8.94
N ILE A 130 33.26 -20.00 -8.32
CA ILE A 130 32.75 -19.84 -6.95
C ILE A 130 31.28 -20.28 -6.81
N LEU A 131 30.44 -20.00 -7.82
CA LEU A 131 29.05 -20.45 -7.83
C LEU A 131 28.93 -21.96 -8.01
N ARG A 132 29.80 -22.58 -8.81
CA ARG A 132 29.86 -24.05 -8.94
C ARG A 132 30.30 -24.69 -7.64
N ASP A 133 31.35 -24.16 -7.02
CA ASP A 133 31.91 -24.68 -5.77
C ASP A 133 30.87 -24.63 -4.64
N LYS A 134 30.15 -23.50 -4.52
CA LYS A 134 29.09 -23.35 -3.51
C LYS A 134 27.85 -24.20 -3.80
N ALA A 135 27.53 -24.46 -5.08
CA ALA A 135 26.45 -25.35 -5.48
C ALA A 135 26.80 -26.82 -5.19
N ASP A 136 28.04 -27.23 -5.46
CA ASP A 136 28.55 -28.57 -5.12
C ASP A 136 28.59 -28.77 -3.60
N ASP A 137 29.05 -27.79 -2.83
CA ASP A 137 29.03 -27.85 -1.36
C ASP A 137 27.61 -28.00 -0.80
N THR A 138 26.62 -27.34 -1.41
CA THR A 138 25.22 -27.44 -0.97
C THR A 138 24.60 -28.80 -1.32
N ILE A 139 25.06 -29.43 -2.41
CA ILE A 139 24.61 -30.76 -2.83
C ILE A 139 25.32 -31.87 -2.04
N ASN A 140 26.61 -31.69 -1.73
CA ASN A 140 27.45 -32.69 -1.08
C ASN A 140 27.35 -32.66 0.46
N ASN A 141 26.82 -31.58 1.04
CA ASN A 141 26.56 -31.43 2.48
C ASN A 141 25.08 -31.73 2.84
N ARG A 142 24.42 -32.58 2.06
CA ARG A 142 23.05 -33.06 2.27
C ARG A 142 23.02 -34.58 2.28
#